data_AF-A0A0A9DA32-F1
#
_entry.id   AF-A0A0A9DA32-F1
#
_cell.length_a   1.000
_cell.length_b   1.000
_cell.length_c   1.000
_cell.angle_alpha   90.00
_cell.angle_beta   90.00
_cell.angle_gamma   90.00
#
_symmetry.space_group_name_H-M   'P 1'
#
loop_
_entity.id
_entity.type
_entity.pdbx_description
1 polymer ?
#
loop_
_entity_poly.entity_id
_entity_poly.type
_entity_poly.pdbx_seq_one_letter_code
_entity_poly.pdbx_strand_id
1 'polypeptide(L)'
;MFQIIKLITFTMSEGTYLNFMGNEFAHPKRVEFPMSSNDYSFQLANRQWGLLDKGLHKHLFNFDKDVMSLDENERIISRGSPNIHHCDDTSMVISFTRGPFLFVFNFNPEFSHQLYHVGVDEAGEYQVTDASS
;
A
#
# COMPACT_ATOMS: atom_id res chain seq x y z
N MET A 1 -0.17 -8.99 -1.66
CA MET A 1 -0.99 -8.23 -2.64
C MET A 1 -1.66 -6.99 -2.05
N PHE A 2 -2.49 -7.09 -1.00
CA PHE A 2 -3.20 -5.91 -0.43
C PHE A 2 -2.27 -4.77 0.01
N GLN A 3 -1.19 -5.10 0.73
CA GLN A 3 -0.18 -4.13 1.18
C GLN A 3 0.51 -3.44 -0.01
N ILE A 4 0.89 -4.21 -1.03
CA ILE A 4 1.49 -3.73 -2.27
C ILE A 4 0.57 -2.69 -2.95
N ILE A 5 -0.72 -3.00 -3.12
CA ILE A 5 -1.69 -2.08 -3.75
C ILE A 5 -1.81 -0.78 -2.95
N LYS A 6 -1.85 -0.86 -1.62
CA LYS A 6 -1.93 0.34 -0.77
C LYS A 6 -0.67 1.19 -0.88
N LEU A 7 0.51 0.58 -0.77
CA LEU A 7 1.78 1.30 -0.82
C LEU A 7 2.04 1.89 -2.20
N ILE A 8 1.82 1.16 -3.29
CA ILE A 8 2.00 1.71 -4.64
C ILE A 8 1.02 2.86 -4.90
N THR A 9 -0.24 2.75 -4.48
CA THR A 9 -1.22 3.84 -4.60
C THR A 9 -0.79 5.07 -3.81
N PHE A 10 -0.33 4.88 -2.58
CA PHE A 10 0.17 5.95 -1.70
C PHE A 10 1.40 6.65 -2.33
N THR A 11 2.42 5.87 -2.68
CA THR A 11 3.71 6.37 -3.22
C THR A 11 3.60 6.94 -4.64
N MET A 12 2.58 6.55 -5.42
CA MET A 12 2.27 7.12 -6.73
C MET A 12 1.35 8.34 -6.66
N SER A 13 0.71 8.61 -5.52
CA SER A 13 -0.30 9.67 -5.43
C SER A 13 0.29 11.06 -5.64
N GLU A 14 -0.35 11.89 -6.44
CA GLU A 14 0.04 13.30 -6.63
C GLU A 14 -0.78 14.19 -5.68
N GLY A 15 -0.30 14.31 -4.43
CA GLY A 15 -0.73 15.34 -3.49
C GLY A 15 -1.53 14.85 -2.28
N THR A 16 -2.37 13.81 -2.40
CA THR A 16 -3.12 13.28 -1.25
C THR A 16 -3.32 11.77 -1.30
N TYR A 17 -3.39 11.14 -0.13
CA TYR A 17 -3.82 9.75 0.06
C TYR A 17 -5.08 9.74 0.92
N LEU A 18 -6.05 8.90 0.54
CA LEU A 18 -7.29 8.75 1.27
C LEU A 18 -7.57 7.27 1.51
N ASN A 19 -8.05 6.95 2.71
CA ASN A 19 -8.48 5.63 3.08
C ASN A 19 -9.85 5.68 3.76
N PHE A 20 -10.78 4.81 3.34
CA PHE A 20 -12.11 4.75 3.94
C PHE A 20 -12.07 3.90 5.21
N MET A 21 -12.72 4.35 6.29
CA MET A 21 -12.70 3.66 7.59
C MET A 21 -12.93 2.16 7.47
N GLY A 22 -12.06 1.33 8.04
CA GLY A 22 -12.09 -0.13 7.94
C GLY A 22 -11.15 -0.70 6.88
N ASN A 23 -10.81 0.05 5.83
CA ASN A 23 -9.92 -0.45 4.77
C ASN A 23 -8.46 -0.52 5.22
N GLU A 24 -8.03 0.25 6.22
CA GLU A 24 -6.69 0.17 6.82
C GLU A 24 -6.36 -1.23 7.36
N PHE A 25 -7.36 -2.00 7.77
CA PHE A 25 -7.18 -3.38 8.25
C PHE A 25 -7.89 -4.42 7.37
N ALA A 26 -8.28 -4.06 6.14
CA ALA A 26 -9.06 -4.92 5.23
C ALA A 26 -10.34 -5.49 5.89
N HIS A 27 -11.19 -4.60 6.42
CA HIS A 27 -12.48 -4.98 6.98
C HIS A 27 -13.27 -5.85 5.98
N PRO A 28 -13.76 -7.03 6.39
CA PRO A 28 -14.45 -7.95 5.50
C PRO A 28 -15.86 -7.47 5.20
N LYS A 29 -16.47 -8.03 4.15
CA LYS A 29 -17.81 -7.68 3.65
C LYS A 29 -17.90 -6.21 3.19
N ARG A 30 -19.01 -5.91 2.52
CA ARG A 30 -19.33 -4.55 2.06
C ARG A 30 -19.98 -3.74 3.18
N VAL A 31 -19.99 -2.41 3.01
CA VAL A 31 -20.92 -1.54 3.73
C VAL A 31 -22.25 -1.55 2.98
N GLU A 32 -23.34 -1.72 3.71
CA GLU A 32 -24.69 -1.61 3.17
C GLU A 32 -25.59 -0.94 4.19
N PHE A 33 -26.32 0.09 3.77
CA PHE A 33 -27.27 0.79 4.61
C PHE A 33 -28.63 0.07 4.64
N PRO A 34 -29.42 0.25 5.70
CA PRO A 34 -30.80 -0.22 5.76
C PRO A 34 -31.64 0.36 4.61
N MET A 35 -32.22 -0.51 3.80
CA MET A 35 -33.04 -0.18 2.64
C MET A 35 -34.21 -1.16 2.51
N SER A 36 -35.27 -0.79 1.77
CA SER A 36 -36.41 -1.69 1.55
C SER A 36 -36.01 -3.00 0.84
N SER A 37 -34.96 -2.97 0.01
CA SER A 37 -34.43 -4.16 -0.67
C SER A 37 -33.71 -5.15 0.25
N ASN A 38 -33.41 -4.77 1.50
CA ASN A 38 -32.73 -5.61 2.48
C ASN A 38 -33.48 -5.68 3.83
N ASP A 39 -34.81 -5.47 3.79
CA ASP A 39 -35.67 -5.48 4.97
C ASP A 39 -35.24 -4.49 6.07
N TYR A 40 -34.65 -3.35 5.67
CA TYR A 40 -34.07 -2.36 6.56
C TYR A 40 -33.03 -2.95 7.54
N SER A 41 -32.24 -3.92 7.06
CA SER A 41 -31.22 -4.59 7.87
C SER A 41 -30.03 -3.69 8.19
N PHE A 42 -29.58 -3.70 9.45
CA PHE A 42 -28.38 -3.02 9.93
C PHE A 42 -27.14 -3.94 9.99
N GLN A 43 -27.26 -5.21 9.57
CA GLN A 43 -26.21 -6.22 9.74
C GLN A 43 -24.86 -5.85 9.08
N LEU A 44 -24.88 -5.05 8.01
CA LEU A 44 -23.69 -4.58 7.29
C LEU A 44 -23.42 -3.07 7.49
N ALA A 45 -24.25 -2.39 8.27
CA ALA A 45 -24.12 -0.96 8.58
C ALA A 45 -23.26 -0.75 9.85
N ASN A 46 -22.12 -1.44 9.96
CA ASN A 46 -21.24 -1.37 11.13
C ASN A 46 -19.76 -1.61 10.78
N ARG A 47 -18.90 -1.38 11.77
CA ARG A 47 -17.48 -1.77 11.75
C ARG A 47 -17.17 -2.76 12.87
N GLN A 48 -16.48 -3.83 12.51
CA GLN A 48 -16.04 -4.88 13.42
C GLN A 48 -14.64 -4.55 13.97
N TRP A 49 -14.57 -3.59 14.89
CA TRP A 49 -13.28 -3.14 15.46
C TRP A 49 -12.52 -4.24 16.20
N GLY A 50 -13.21 -5.25 16.75
CA GLY A 50 -12.56 -6.42 17.34
C GLY A 50 -11.75 -7.28 16.36
N LEU A 51 -11.74 -6.97 15.07
CA LEU A 51 -10.81 -7.57 14.10
C LEU A 51 -9.39 -7.03 14.26
N LEU A 52 -9.19 -5.84 14.80
CA LEU A 52 -7.86 -5.23 15.00
C LEU A 52 -6.97 -6.05 15.95
N ASP A 53 -7.55 -6.92 16.77
CA ASP A 53 -6.82 -7.81 17.66
C ASP A 53 -6.53 -9.18 17.02
N LYS A 54 -6.92 -9.40 15.75
CA LYS A 54 -6.85 -10.70 15.09
C LYS A 54 -5.82 -10.73 13.97
N GLY A 55 -4.84 -11.62 14.12
CA GLY A 55 -3.92 -12.11 13.07
C GLY A 55 -3.69 -11.16 11.88
N LEU A 56 -4.23 -11.52 10.71
CA LEU A 56 -4.07 -10.79 9.45
C LEU A 56 -4.51 -9.32 9.54
N HIS A 57 -5.69 -9.03 10.11
CA HIS A 57 -6.21 -7.65 10.18
C HIS A 57 -5.31 -6.76 11.04
N LYS A 58 -4.79 -7.29 12.16
CA LYS A 58 -3.81 -6.59 12.98
C LYS A 58 -2.53 -6.28 12.20
N HIS A 59 -2.03 -7.26 11.45
CA HIS A 59 -0.83 -7.10 10.62
C HIS A 59 -1.04 -6.03 9.54
N LEU A 60 -2.17 -6.05 8.83
CA LEU A 60 -2.50 -5.06 7.80
C LEU A 60 -2.65 -3.65 8.39
N PHE A 61 -3.23 -3.54 9.58
CA PHE A 61 -3.35 -2.27 10.29
C PHE A 61 -1.99 -1.69 10.70
N ASN A 62 -1.09 -2.54 11.19
CA ASN A 62 0.26 -2.11 11.54
C ASN A 62 1.03 -1.65 10.29
N PHE A 63 0.92 -2.40 9.20
CA PHE A 63 1.49 -1.98 7.92
C PHE A 63 0.94 -0.62 7.47
N ASP A 64 -0.38 -0.39 7.55
CA ASP A 64 -0.97 0.91 7.21
C ASP A 64 -0.39 2.04 8.07
N LYS A 65 -0.20 1.81 9.37
CA LYS A 65 0.46 2.76 10.27
C LYS A 65 1.90 3.04 9.89
N ASP A 66 2.65 2.02 9.46
CA ASP A 66 4.04 2.18 9.04
C ASP A 66 4.11 3.06 7.77
N VAL A 67 3.19 2.85 6.80
CA VAL A 67 3.06 3.71 5.60
C VAL A 67 2.73 5.16 5.98
N MET A 68 1.81 5.39 6.92
CA MET A 68 1.49 6.75 7.38
C MET A 68 2.67 7.39 8.12
N SER A 69 3.40 6.61 8.93
CA SER A 69 4.59 7.09 9.65
C SER A 69 5.72 7.44 8.67
N LEU A 70 5.86 6.69 7.57
CA LEU A 70 6.80 7.02 6.50
C LEU A 70 6.49 8.39 5.89
N ASP A 71 5.21 8.71 5.62
CA ASP A 71 4.85 10.05 5.13
C ASP A 71 5.08 11.15 6.15
N GLU A 72 4.76 10.91 7.42
CA GLU A 72 4.93 11.90 8.48
C GLU A 72 6.41 12.31 8.63
N ASN A 73 7.32 11.33 8.57
CA ASN A 73 8.75 11.54 8.74
C ASN A 73 9.42 12.05 7.46
N GLU A 74 9.07 11.45 6.32
CA GLU A 74 9.81 11.66 5.06
C GLU A 74 9.05 12.49 4.03
N ARG A 75 7.77 12.78 4.26
CA ARG A 75 6.90 13.61 3.43
C ARG A 75 6.79 13.13 1.99
N ILE A 76 6.74 11.81 1.80
CA ILE A 76 6.74 11.12 0.50
C ILE A 76 5.77 11.77 -0.50
N ILE A 77 4.50 12.00 -0.10
CA ILE A 77 3.47 12.56 -1.00
C ILE A 77 3.82 13.98 -1.48
N SER A 78 4.55 14.74 -0.68
CA SER A 78 4.94 16.11 -1.04
C SER A 78 6.25 16.21 -1.82
N ARG A 79 7.01 15.11 -1.99
CA ARG A 79 8.35 15.09 -2.63
C ARG A 79 8.33 15.15 -4.16
N GLY A 80 7.40 15.91 -4.73
CA GLY A 80 7.21 15.99 -6.18
C GLY A 80 6.60 14.72 -6.78
N SER A 81 6.53 14.67 -8.11
CA SER A 81 5.98 13.54 -8.85
C SER A 81 6.96 12.35 -8.86
N PRO A 82 6.45 11.11 -8.84
CA PRO A 82 7.29 9.93 -9.03
C PRO A 82 7.89 9.90 -10.45
N ASN A 83 9.12 9.41 -10.56
CA ASN A 83 9.82 9.19 -11.83
C ASN A 83 9.95 7.69 -12.09
N ILE A 84 9.21 7.19 -13.08
CA ILE A 84 9.11 5.76 -13.38
C ILE A 84 10.27 5.34 -14.29
N HIS A 85 11.14 4.50 -13.74
CA HIS A 85 12.32 3.99 -14.46
C HIS A 85 12.08 2.64 -15.10
N HIS A 86 11.17 1.86 -14.52
CA HIS A 86 11.06 0.45 -14.84
C HIS A 86 9.62 -0.05 -14.66
N CYS A 87 9.10 -0.64 -15.73
CA CYS A 87 7.85 -1.38 -15.77
C CYS A 87 8.06 -2.58 -16.69
N ASP A 88 8.27 -3.75 -16.11
CA ASP A 88 8.51 -4.98 -16.86
C ASP A 88 7.34 -5.96 -16.68
N ASP A 89 6.56 -6.10 -17.74
CA ASP A 89 5.40 -6.99 -17.78
C ASP A 89 5.77 -8.48 -17.70
N THR A 90 7.00 -8.84 -18.07
CA THR A 90 7.47 -10.23 -18.06
C THR A 90 7.83 -10.65 -16.64
N SER A 91 8.66 -9.86 -15.95
CA SER A 91 9.03 -10.13 -14.56
C SER A 91 7.97 -9.70 -13.55
N MET A 92 7.01 -8.86 -13.97
CA MET A 92 6.00 -8.20 -13.15
C MET A 92 6.62 -7.30 -12.06
N VAL A 93 7.72 -6.63 -12.40
CA VAL A 93 8.40 -5.69 -11.49
C VAL A 93 8.16 -4.25 -11.94
N ILE A 94 7.83 -3.41 -10.97
CA ILE A 94 7.73 -1.96 -11.15
C ILE A 94 8.73 -1.29 -10.22
N SER A 95 9.53 -0.35 -10.73
CA SER A 95 10.35 0.51 -9.89
C SER A 95 10.39 1.96 -10.37
N PHE A 96 10.50 2.86 -9.41
CA PHE A 96 10.49 4.30 -9.63
C PHE A 96 11.16 5.01 -8.47
N THR A 97 11.62 6.23 -8.72
CA THR A 97 12.11 7.13 -7.67
C THR A 97 11.05 8.17 -7.30
N ARG A 98 11.08 8.64 -6.06
CA ARG A 98 10.33 9.83 -5.64
C ARG A 98 11.14 10.58 -4.59
N GLY A 99 11.67 11.74 -4.97
CA GLY A 99 12.74 12.37 -4.20
C GLY A 99 13.92 11.40 -4.04
N PRO A 100 14.48 11.22 -2.83
CA PRO A 100 15.63 10.32 -2.61
C PRO A 100 15.23 8.85 -2.46
N PHE A 101 13.94 8.51 -2.52
CA PHE A 101 13.46 7.15 -2.29
C PHE A 101 13.36 6.38 -3.59
N LEU A 102 13.88 5.15 -3.58
CA LEU A 102 13.65 4.14 -4.60
C LEU A 102 12.58 3.17 -4.09
N PHE A 103 11.53 3.00 -4.87
CA PHE A 103 10.49 2.01 -4.60
C PHE A 103 10.57 0.87 -5.62
N VAL A 104 10.48 -0.36 -5.14
CA VAL A 104 10.52 -1.57 -5.97
C VAL A 104 9.37 -2.49 -5.55
N PHE A 105 8.52 -2.85 -6.50
CA PHE A 105 7.37 -3.72 -6.29
C PHE A 105 7.46 -4.93 -7.19
N ASN A 106 7.42 -6.13 -6.59
CA ASN A 106 7.27 -7.39 -7.31
C ASN A 106 5.79 -7.83 -7.24
N PHE A 107 5.11 -7.82 -8.38
CA PHE A 107 3.73 -8.29 -8.52
C PHE A 107 3.63 -9.75 -8.96
N ASN A 108 4.76 -10.41 -9.20
CA ASN A 108 4.79 -11.81 -9.60
C ASN A 108 4.28 -12.70 -8.44
N PRO A 109 3.23 -13.50 -8.64
CA PRO A 109 2.66 -14.33 -7.58
C PRO A 109 3.48 -15.59 -7.27
N GLU A 110 4.37 -15.99 -8.18
CA GLU A 110 5.06 -17.30 -8.13
C GLU A 110 6.57 -17.16 -7.97
N PHE A 111 7.16 -16.14 -8.60
CA PHE A 111 8.60 -16.01 -8.72
C PHE A 111 9.16 -14.89 -7.85
N SER A 112 10.17 -15.24 -7.06
CA SER A 112 11.08 -14.27 -6.46
C SER A 112 12.30 -14.08 -7.35
N HIS A 113 12.85 -12.87 -7.36
CA HIS A 113 14.00 -12.52 -8.18
C HIS A 113 15.22 -12.34 -7.29
N GLN A 114 16.35 -12.94 -7.67
CA GLN A 114 17.64 -12.72 -7.03
C GLN A 114 18.52 -11.85 -7.93
N LEU A 115 19.28 -10.93 -7.34
CA LEU A 115 20.18 -10.03 -8.09
C LEU A 115 19.44 -9.27 -9.20
N TYR A 116 18.21 -8.85 -8.93
CA TYR A 116 17.41 -8.08 -9.87
C TYR A 116 17.94 -6.65 -9.95
N HIS A 117 18.15 -6.15 -11.16
CA HIS A 117 18.72 -4.82 -11.40
C HIS A 117 17.60 -3.83 -11.73
N VAL A 118 17.60 -2.69 -11.06
CA VAL A 118 16.71 -1.56 -11.35
C VAL A 118 17.54 -0.30 -11.60
N GLY A 119 17.06 0.58 -12.48
CA GLY A 119 17.69 1.87 -12.74
C GLY A 119 17.41 2.87 -11.61
N VAL A 120 18.38 3.75 -11.36
CA VAL A 120 18.27 4.89 -10.42
C VAL A 120 18.82 6.15 -11.06
N ASP A 121 18.29 7.30 -10.64
CA ASP A 121 18.72 8.62 -11.14
C ASP A 121 20.10 9.04 -10.63
N GLU A 122 20.40 8.72 -9.36
CA GLU A 122 21.62 9.15 -8.68
C GLU A 122 22.48 7.94 -8.31
N ALA A 123 23.78 8.05 -8.55
CA ALA A 123 24.73 7.02 -8.13
C ALA A 123 24.97 7.13 -6.61
N GLY A 124 24.99 6.00 -5.91
CA GLY A 124 25.23 5.97 -4.48
C GLY A 124 25.01 4.60 -3.85
N GLU A 125 25.08 4.57 -2.52
CA GLU A 125 24.71 3.41 -1.71
C GLU A 125 23.28 3.58 -1.20
N TYR A 126 22.46 2.57 -1.47
CA TYR A 126 21.06 2.54 -1.04
C TYR A 126 20.90 1.55 0.12
N GLN A 127 20.10 1.93 1.11
CA GLN A 127 19.75 1.08 2.24
C GLN A 127 18.24 0.85 2.27
N VAL A 128 17.84 -0.33 2.73
CA VAL A 128 16.43 -0.67 2.91
C VAL A 128 15.89 0.11 4.10
N THR A 129 14.94 1.01 3.85
CA THR A 129 14.25 1.79 4.89
C THR A 129 13.02 1.06 5.41
N ASP A 130 12.30 0.36 4.54
CA ASP A 130 11.13 -0.45 4.87
C ASP A 130 11.06 -1.65 3.91
N ALA A 131 10.67 -2.80 4.44
CA ALA A 131 10.47 -4.02 3.68
C ALA A 131 9.20 -4.73 4.17
N SER A 132 8.13 -4.65 3.37
CA SER A 132 6.96 -5.48 3.60
C SER A 132 7.25 -6.91 3.15
N SER A 133 7.36 -7.84 4.12
CA SER A 133 7.42 -9.29 3.87
C SER A 133 6.04 -9.91 3.73
#